data_AF-A0A9W6VZF6-F1
#
_entry.id   AF-A0A9W6VZF6-F1
#
_cell.length_a   1.000
_cell.length_b   1.000
_cell.length_c   1.000
_cell.angle_alpha   90.00
_cell.angle_beta   90.00
_cell.angle_gamma   90.00
#
_symmetry.space_group_name_H-M   'P 1'
#
loop_
_entity.id
_entity.type
_entity.pdbx_description
1 polymer ?
#
loop_
_entity_poly.entity_id
_entity_poly.type
_entity_poly.pdbx_seq_one_letter_code
_entity_poly.pdbx_strand_id
1 'polypeptide(L)'
;MDDNRYQGRELAPQLVTELSHALRTPLTSILVYAWLLADNPRKNLSAEEVGFATGIHRAGSALLRRIDHVLGPPSASPAWISS
;
A
#
# COMPACT_ATOMS: atom_id res chain seq x y z
N MET A 1 -16.52 -37.97 0.86
CA MET A 1 -15.32 -37.80 0.01
C MET A 1 -15.16 -36.33 -0.30
N ASP A 2 -14.40 -35.68 0.58
CA ASP A 2 -13.52 -34.52 0.45
C ASP A 2 -13.98 -33.27 -0.30
N ASP A 3 -14.80 -32.51 0.42
CA ASP A 3 -14.92 -31.05 0.36
C ASP A 3 -13.63 -30.34 0.85
N ASN A 4 -12.45 -30.81 0.41
CA ASN A 4 -11.14 -30.26 0.80
C ASN A 4 -10.44 -29.55 -0.38
N ARG A 5 -10.99 -29.69 -1.60
CA ARG A 5 -10.41 -29.11 -2.82
C ARG A 5 -10.88 -27.70 -3.13
N TYR A 6 -11.94 -27.21 -2.47
CA TYR A 6 -12.46 -25.86 -2.66
C TYR A 6 -11.84 -24.82 -1.70
N GLN A 7 -11.53 -25.21 -0.44
CA GLN A 7 -10.84 -24.31 0.51
C GLN A 7 -9.49 -23.82 -0.03
N GLY A 8 -8.74 -24.66 -0.75
CA GLY A 8 -7.43 -24.29 -1.29
C GLY A 8 -7.44 -23.12 -2.30
N ARG A 9 -8.55 -22.87 -3.01
CA ARG A 9 -8.65 -21.78 -3.99
C ARG A 9 -9.07 -20.43 -3.38
N GLU A 10 -9.80 -20.46 -2.27
CA GLU A 10 -10.31 -19.25 -1.60
C GLU A 10 -9.29 -18.64 -0.62
N LEU A 11 -8.34 -19.44 -0.16
CA LEU A 11 -7.25 -19.00 0.72
C LEU A 11 -6.25 -18.07 0.02
N ALA A 12 -5.98 -18.26 -1.28
CA ALA A 12 -5.01 -17.44 -1.99
C ALA A 12 -5.44 -15.96 -2.11
N PRO A 13 -6.68 -15.63 -2.51
CA PRO A 13 -7.17 -14.24 -2.49
C PRO A 13 -7.21 -13.59 -1.10
N GLN A 14 -7.64 -14.34 -0.08
CA GLN A 14 -7.69 -13.85 1.29
C GLN A 14 -6.27 -13.57 1.83
N LEU A 15 -5.32 -14.49 1.59
CA LEU A 15 -3.91 -14.28 1.94
C LEU A 15 -3.32 -13.04 1.27
N VAL A 16 -3.59 -12.84 -0.02
CA VAL A 16 -3.14 -11.66 -0.78
C VAL A 16 -3.70 -10.38 -0.16
N THR A 17 -4.98 -10.38 0.22
CA THR A 17 -5.65 -9.24 0.85
C THR A 17 -5.06 -8.94 2.23
N GLU A 18 -4.85 -9.97 3.06
CA GLU A 18 -4.24 -9.84 4.39
C GLU A 18 -2.81 -9.29 4.31
N LEU A 19 -1.99 -9.82 3.41
CA LEU A 19 -0.63 -9.31 3.19
C LEU A 19 -0.65 -7.85 2.69
N SER A 20 -1.56 -7.51 1.77
CA SER A 20 -1.73 -6.13 1.32
C SER A 20 -2.07 -5.20 2.47
N HIS A 21 -2.99 -5.60 3.34
CA HIS A 21 -3.39 -4.78 4.48
C HIS A 21 -2.26 -4.63 5.50
N ALA A 22 -1.57 -5.73 5.84
CA ALA A 22 -0.44 -5.74 6.76
C ALA A 22 0.73 -4.87 6.27
N LEU A 23 0.94 -4.73 4.95
CA LEU A 23 1.98 -3.89 4.37
C LEU A 23 1.57 -2.40 4.24
N ARG A 24 0.28 -2.11 4.04
CA ARG A 24 -0.23 -0.73 3.91
C ARG A 24 0.01 0.08 5.19
N THR A 25 -0.22 -0.50 6.36
CA THR A 25 -0.06 0.18 7.65
C THR A 25 1.36 0.71 7.89
N PRO A 26 2.43 -0.12 7.88
CA PRO A 26 3.79 0.37 8.07
C PRO A 26 4.24 1.31 6.95
N LEU A 27 3.83 1.06 5.70
CA LEU A 27 4.17 1.93 4.58
C LEU A 27 3.52 3.31 4.69
N THR A 28 2.27 3.39 5.16
CA THR A 28 1.58 4.66 5.40
C THR A 28 2.28 5.48 6.48
N SER A 29 2.70 4.83 7.58
CA SER A 29 3.48 5.52 8.62
C SER A 29 4.81 6.06 8.09
N ILE A 30 5.54 5.29 7.28
CA ILE A 30 6.78 5.75 6.64
C ILE A 30 6.53 6.98 5.76
N LEU A 31 5.43 7.00 5.00
CA LEU A 31 5.08 8.14 4.15
C LEU A 31 4.78 9.40 4.96
N VAL A 32 4.04 9.28 6.06
CA VAL A 32 3.79 10.41 6.96
C VAL A 32 5.10 10.95 7.53
N TYR A 33 6.00 10.09 8.01
CA TYR A 33 7.29 10.54 8.53
C TYR A 33 8.15 11.21 7.46
N ALA A 34 8.21 10.64 6.26
CA ALA A 34 8.95 11.22 5.14
C ALA A 34 8.38 12.60 4.73
N TRP A 35 7.05 12.76 4.75
CA TRP A 35 6.41 14.04 4.48
C TRP A 35 6.73 15.10 5.56
N LEU A 36 6.62 14.74 6.84
CA LEU A 36 6.96 15.66 7.95
C LEU A 36 8.42 16.10 7.92
N LEU A 37 9.34 15.19 7.57
CA LEU A 37 10.76 15.52 7.39
C LEU A 37 10.98 16.42 6.17
N ALA A 38 10.27 16.17 5.06
CA ALA A 38 10.36 17.00 3.86
C ALA A 38 9.80 18.41 4.07
N ASP A 39 8.75 18.57 4.88
CA ASP A 39 8.18 19.88 5.25
C ASP A 39 9.18 20.74 6.04
N ASN A 40 10.05 20.10 6.85
CA ASN A 40 11.15 20.72 7.58
C ASN A 40 10.81 22.10 8.21
N PRO A 41 9.69 22.25 8.94
CA PRO A 41 9.21 23.55 9.41
C PRO A 41 10.18 24.22 10.39
N ARG A 42 10.99 23.41 11.09
CA ARG A 42 12.03 23.86 12.02
C ARG A 42 13.34 24.25 11.32
N LYS A 43 13.47 24.02 10.01
CA LYS A 43 14.65 24.28 9.18
C LYS A 43 15.95 23.71 9.76
N ASN A 44 15.87 22.54 10.37
CA ASN A 44 17.01 21.86 10.98
C ASN A 44 17.62 20.79 10.07
N LEU A 45 16.95 20.42 8.97
CA LEU A 45 17.52 19.57 7.93
C LEU A 45 18.15 20.41 6.82
N SER A 46 19.25 19.91 6.27
CA SER A 46 19.86 20.42 5.04
C SER A 46 18.99 20.18 3.81
N ALA A 47 19.27 20.89 2.72
CA ALA A 47 18.55 20.70 1.46
C ALA A 47 18.70 19.27 0.90
N GLU A 48 19.85 18.63 1.13
CA GLU A 48 20.10 17.24 0.72
C GLU A 48 19.23 16.26 1.51
N GLU A 49 19.14 16.42 2.84
CA GLU A 49 18.31 15.58 3.71
C GLU A 49 16.81 15.74 3.40
N VAL A 50 16.36 16.97 3.12
CA VAL A 50 15.00 17.23 2.60
C VAL A 50 14.79 16.51 1.25
N GLY A 51 15.81 16.48 0.40
CA GLY A 51 15.83 15.72 -0.84
C GLY A 51 15.65 14.22 -0.63
N PHE A 52 16.35 13.63 0.34
CA PHE A 52 16.16 12.22 0.71
C PHE A 52 14.75 11.94 1.22
N ALA A 53 14.23 12.76 2.13
CA ALA A 53 12.86 12.61 2.66
C ALA A 53 11.81 12.69 1.54
N THR A 54 11.97 13.65 0.61
CA THR A 54 11.12 13.78 -0.58
C THR A 54 11.23 12.55 -1.49
N GLY A 55 12.44 12.02 -1.68
CA GLY A 55 12.69 10.80 -2.45
C GLY A 55 12.01 9.57 -1.85
N ILE A 56 12.13 9.38 -0.53
CA ILE A 56 11.47 8.30 0.22
C ILE A 56 9.95 8.41 0.06
N HIS A 57 9.38 9.60 0.24
CA HIS A 57 7.94 9.82 0.09
C HIS A 57 7.46 9.47 -1.33
N ARG A 58 8.20 9.89 -2.37
CA ARG A 58 7.87 9.59 -3.77
C ARG A 58 7.93 8.10 -4.07
N ALA A 59 9.02 7.44 -3.68
CA ALA A 59 9.21 6.00 -3.91
C ALA A 59 8.17 5.16 -3.15
N GLY A 60 7.93 5.47 -1.87
CA GLY A 60 6.94 4.78 -1.05
C GLY A 60 5.51 4.97 -1.59
N SER A 61 5.18 6.17 -2.07
CA SER A 61 3.85 6.45 -2.65
C SER A 61 3.65 5.68 -3.95
N ALA A 62 4.70 5.53 -4.76
CA ALA A 62 4.67 4.70 -5.96
C ALA A 62 4.51 3.22 -5.62
N LEU A 63 5.18 2.73 -4.57
CA LEU A 63 5.03 1.37 -4.08
C LEU A 63 3.62 1.10 -3.54
N LEU A 64 3.06 2.01 -2.76
CA LEU A 64 1.70 1.90 -2.21
C LEU A 64 0.67 1.72 -3.33
N ARG A 65 0.73 2.55 -4.38
CA ARG A 65 -0.14 2.41 -5.57
C ARG A 65 0.04 1.07 -6.30
N ARG A 66 1.26 0.53 -6.35
CA ARG A 66 1.51 -0.80 -6.93
C ARG A 66 0.92 -1.92 -6.08
N ILE A 67 1.03 -1.83 -4.76
CA ILE A 67 0.39 -2.74 -3.81
C ILE A 67 -1.13 -2.70 -4.01
N ASP A 68 -1.72 -1.50 -4.11
CA ASP A 68 -3.15 -1.32 -4.33
C ASP A 68 -3.64 -1.91 -5.65
N HIS A 69 -2.83 -1.82 -6.71
CA HIS A 69 -3.19 -2.35 -8.02
C HIS A 69 -3.02 -3.88 -8.13
N VAL A 70 -1.97 -4.46 -7.54
CA VAL A 70 -1.62 -5.88 -7.71
C VAL A 70 -2.28 -6.78 -6.65
N LEU A 71 -2.42 -6.28 -5.42
CA LEU A 71 -2.91 -7.03 -4.27
C LEU A 71 -4.27 -6.54 -3.77
N GLY A 72 -4.80 -5.45 -4.36
CA GLY A 72 -6.15 -4.99 -4.12
C GLY A 72 -7.20 -5.94 -4.72
N PRO A 73 -8.47 -5.79 -4.32
CA PRO A 73 -9.55 -6.64 -4.83
C PRO A 73 -9.62 -6.56 -6.37
N PRO A 74 -9.81 -7.68 -7.07
CA PRO A 74 -9.99 -7.68 -8.52
C PRO A 74 -11.23 -6.84 -8.86
N SER A 75 -11.01 -5.73 -9.56
CA SER A 75 -12.03 -4.80 -10.08
C SER A 75 -13.12 -4.39 -9.08
N ALA A 76 -13.00 -3.21 -8.49
CA ALA A 76 -14.18 -2.48 -8.04
C ALA A 76 -14.98 -1.99 -9.27
N SER A 77 -15.74 -2.90 -9.87
CA SER A 77 -16.89 -2.56 -10.72
C SER A 77 -18.04 -3.41 -10.21
N PRO A 78 -18.96 -2.85 -9.42
CA PRO A 78 -20.09 -3.60 -8.93
C PRO A 78 -20.95 -4.01 -10.13
N ALA A 79 -21.12 -5.33 -10.32
CA ALA A 79 -21.95 -5.92 -11.37
C ALA A 79 -23.44 -5.50 -11.32
N TRP A 80 -23.84 -4.68 -10.33
CA TRP A 80 -25.18 -4.13 -10.19
C TRP A 80 -25.36 -2.70 -10.72
N ILE A 81 -24.32 -2.04 -11.25
CA ILE A 81 -24.44 -0.70 -11.89
C ILE A 81 -24.88 -0.79 -13.36
N SER A 82 -25.22 -1.98 -13.88
CA SER A 82 -25.71 -2.17 -15.27
C SER A 82 -27.20 -2.52 -15.38
N SER A 83 -28.04 -2.03 -14.47
CA SER A 83 -29.50 -2.13 -14.59
C SER A 83 -30.20 -0.82 -14.28
#